data_AF-A0A9W6Y5L4-F1
#
_entry.id   AF-A0A9W6Y5L4-F1
#
_cell.length_a   1.000
_cell.length_b   1.000
_cell.length_c   1.000
_cell.angle_alpha   90.00
_cell.angle_beta   90.00
_cell.angle_gamma   90.00
#
_symmetry.space_group_name_H-M   'P 1'
#
loop_
_entity.id
_entity.type
_entity.pdbx_description
1 polymer ?
#
loop_
_entity_poly.entity_id
_entity_poly.type
_entity_poly.pdbx_seq_one_letter_code
_entity_poly.pdbx_strand_id
1 'polypeptide(L)'
;MLHRGRCKLGDFGLATRARRAGGRHVGKKYYMAPEIVAGGTYDPKAADVWSLGTVLFIMLTGSPLVSFASMSVKSFRALKQAGIPTVMEAWGVADSMPSSALDLLSGMLEIDPHKRLTIEQVLQHEALNEWFNSREPQER
;
A
#
# COMPACT_ATOMS: atom_id res chain seq x y z
N MET A 1 -5.92 -6.16 -16.19
CA MET A 1 -6.08 -5.70 -17.60
C MET A 1 -6.61 -4.28 -17.58
N LEU A 2 -5.95 -3.35 -18.29
CA LEU A 2 -6.44 -2.00 -18.49
C LEU A 2 -7.29 -1.97 -19.77
N HIS A 3 -8.56 -1.60 -19.69
CA HIS A 3 -9.42 -1.47 -20.87
C HIS A 3 -10.07 -0.08 -20.86
N ARG A 4 -9.73 0.74 -21.85
CA ARG A 4 -10.20 2.14 -21.97
C ARG A 4 -9.92 2.96 -20.69
N GLY A 5 -8.69 2.90 -20.17
CA GLY A 5 -8.30 3.60 -18.95
C GLY A 5 -8.92 3.05 -17.64
N ARG A 6 -9.78 2.02 -17.71
CA ARG A 6 -10.36 1.38 -16.52
C ARG A 6 -9.60 0.12 -16.16
N CYS A 7 -9.09 0.07 -14.94
CA CYS A 7 -8.50 -1.14 -14.37
C CYS A 7 -9.62 -2.09 -13.92
N LYS A 8 -9.40 -3.39 -14.09
CA LYS A 8 -10.26 -4.45 -13.54
C LYS A 8 -9.41 -5.38 -12.70
N LEU A 9 -9.87 -5.65 -11.48
CA LEU A 9 -9.33 -6.71 -10.65
C LEU A 9 -9.61 -8.06 -11.33
N GLY A 10 -8.63 -8.93 -11.29
CA GLY A 10 -8.71 -10.30 -11.79
C GLY A 10 -7.94 -11.21 -10.85
N ASP A 11 -8.09 -12.51 -11.08
CA ASP A 11 -7.48 -13.57 -10.26
C ASP A 11 -7.92 -13.57 -8.79
N PHE A 12 -9.04 -14.23 -8.53
CA PHE A 12 -9.60 -14.43 -7.19
C PHE A 12 -9.19 -15.78 -6.58
N GLY A 13 -8.13 -16.43 -7.08
CA GLY A 13 -7.72 -17.78 -6.64
C GLY A 13 -7.35 -17.87 -5.16
N LEU A 14 -7.04 -16.74 -4.53
CA LEU A 14 -6.70 -16.63 -3.11
C LEU A 14 -7.74 -15.84 -2.29
N ALA A 15 -8.82 -15.36 -2.91
CA ALA A 15 -9.82 -14.55 -2.23
C ALA A 15 -10.58 -15.39 -1.20
N THR A 16 -10.76 -14.84 0.00
CA THR A 16 -11.55 -15.47 1.08
C THR A 16 -12.66 -14.54 1.56
N ARG A 17 -13.68 -15.10 2.20
CA ARG A 17 -14.70 -14.31 2.88
C ARG A 17 -14.04 -13.60 4.06
N ALA A 18 -14.25 -12.28 4.19
CA ALA A 18 -13.72 -11.48 5.29
C ALA A 18 -14.05 -12.05 6.70
N ARG A 19 -15.13 -12.82 6.81
CA ARG A 19 -15.59 -13.46 8.05
C ARG A 19 -14.82 -14.75 8.43
N ARG A 20 -13.92 -15.24 7.57
CA ARG A 20 -13.04 -16.39 7.84
C ARG A 20 -11.60 -15.87 7.96
N ALA A 21 -11.21 -15.50 9.18
CA ALA A 21 -9.81 -15.23 9.50
C ALA A 21 -9.07 -16.58 9.56
N GLY A 22 -8.09 -16.78 8.66
CA GLY A 22 -7.30 -18.00 8.61
C GLY A 22 -7.04 -18.45 7.18
N GLY A 23 -5.97 -17.94 6.58
CA GLY A 23 -5.47 -18.37 5.26
C GLY A 23 -4.02 -18.82 5.36
N ARG A 24 -3.67 -19.90 4.63
CA ARG A 24 -2.27 -20.33 4.41
C ARG A 24 -1.45 -19.17 3.82
N HIS A 25 -0.13 -19.18 4.04
CA HIS A 25 0.83 -18.28 3.38
C HIS A 25 0.78 -18.47 1.85
N VAL A 26 0.03 -17.64 1.14
CA VAL A 26 -0.05 -17.64 -0.32
C VAL A 26 -0.06 -16.20 -0.82
N GLY A 27 0.70 -15.92 -1.88
CA GLY A 27 0.91 -14.58 -2.46
C GLY A 27 2.38 -14.28 -2.75
N LYS A 28 2.67 -13.20 -3.48
CA LYS A 28 4.06 -12.72 -3.65
C LYS A 28 4.46 -11.94 -2.41
N LYS A 29 5.65 -12.24 -1.88
CA LYS A 29 6.16 -11.77 -0.59
C LYS A 29 6.07 -10.24 -0.41
N TYR A 30 6.47 -9.46 -1.40
CA TYR A 30 6.51 -8.01 -1.27
C TYR A 30 5.15 -7.33 -1.07
N TYR A 31 4.02 -7.97 -1.41
CA TYR A 31 2.68 -7.42 -1.15
C TYR A 31 2.09 -7.83 0.21
N MET A 32 2.71 -8.80 0.92
CA MET A 32 2.15 -9.33 2.15
C MET A 32 2.32 -8.33 3.30
N ALA A 33 1.23 -8.11 4.02
CA ALA A 33 1.22 -7.28 5.22
C ALA A 33 2.05 -7.93 6.36
N PRO A 34 2.67 -7.13 7.26
CA PRO A 34 3.50 -7.64 8.36
C PRO A 34 2.79 -8.68 9.23
N GLU A 35 1.50 -8.52 9.48
CA GLU A 35 0.69 -9.42 10.28
C GLU A 35 0.43 -10.78 9.59
N ILE A 36 0.39 -10.79 8.25
CA ILE A 36 0.33 -12.04 7.47
C ILE A 36 1.69 -12.75 7.55
N VAL A 37 2.78 -12.00 7.43
CA VAL A 37 4.15 -12.52 7.57
C VAL A 37 4.39 -13.17 8.94
N ALA A 38 3.83 -12.58 9.99
CA ALA A 38 3.93 -13.09 11.35
C ALA A 38 3.17 -14.41 11.58
N GLY A 39 2.29 -14.82 10.65
CA GLY A 39 1.61 -16.12 10.68
C GLY A 39 0.42 -16.21 11.66
N GLY A 40 -0.13 -15.08 12.08
CA GLY A 40 -1.28 -15.02 13.00
C GLY A 40 -2.64 -14.88 12.31
N THR A 41 -3.70 -14.76 13.12
CA THR A 41 -5.00 -14.26 12.65
C THR A 41 -4.86 -12.77 12.33
N TYR A 42 -5.40 -12.34 11.20
CA TYR A 42 -5.33 -10.96 10.73
C TYR A 42 -6.68 -10.49 10.20
N ASP A 43 -6.87 -9.16 10.15
CA ASP A 43 -7.98 -8.55 9.43
C ASP A 43 -7.65 -8.50 7.93
N PRO A 44 -8.40 -9.24 7.07
CA PRO A 44 -8.14 -9.25 5.64
C PRO A 44 -8.29 -7.87 4.99
N LYS A 45 -9.20 -7.01 5.50
CA LYS A 45 -9.38 -5.67 4.93
C LYS A 45 -8.17 -4.79 5.16
N ALA A 46 -7.63 -4.80 6.38
CA ALA A 46 -6.42 -4.06 6.69
C ALA A 46 -5.23 -4.57 5.86
N ALA A 47 -5.11 -5.89 5.70
CA ALA A 47 -4.06 -6.49 4.89
C ALA A 47 -4.16 -6.09 3.40
N ASP A 48 -5.38 -6.04 2.84
CA ASP A 48 -5.60 -5.57 1.47
C ASP A 48 -5.16 -4.11 1.28
N VAL A 49 -5.36 -3.24 2.27
CA VAL A 49 -4.88 -1.84 2.22
C VAL A 49 -3.36 -1.77 2.17
N TRP A 50 -2.65 -2.61 2.94
CA TRP A 50 -1.19 -2.69 2.85
C TRP A 50 -0.72 -3.12 1.46
N SER A 51 -1.35 -4.16 0.90
CA SER A 51 -1.04 -4.61 -0.47
C SER A 51 -1.30 -3.51 -1.49
N LEU A 52 -2.39 -2.75 -1.34
CA LEU A 52 -2.70 -1.61 -2.20
C LEU A 52 -1.67 -0.48 -2.05
N GLY A 53 -1.23 -0.18 -0.82
CA GLY A 53 -0.18 0.81 -0.56
C GLY A 53 1.14 0.42 -1.20
N THR A 54 1.47 -0.88 -1.19
CA THR A 54 2.65 -1.42 -1.88
C THR A 54 2.53 -1.26 -3.40
N VAL A 55 1.36 -1.54 -3.97
CA VAL A 55 1.10 -1.33 -5.41
C VAL A 55 1.22 0.14 -5.77
N LEU A 56 0.63 1.05 -4.99
CA LEU A 56 0.73 2.48 -5.19
C LEU A 56 2.19 2.96 -5.15
N PHE A 57 2.95 2.52 -4.14
CA PHE A 57 4.37 2.82 -4.03
C PHE A 57 5.16 2.36 -5.27
N ILE A 58 4.91 1.15 -5.76
CA ILE A 58 5.54 0.63 -6.99
C ILE A 58 5.14 1.46 -8.20
N MET A 59 3.89 1.91 -8.31
CA MET A 59 3.46 2.76 -9.42
C MET A 59 4.17 4.12 -9.41
N LEU A 60 4.47 4.67 -8.23
CA LEU A 60 5.13 5.97 -8.07
C LEU A 60 6.65 5.89 -8.24
N THR A 61 7.27 4.78 -7.83
CA THR A 61 8.74 4.66 -7.74
C THR A 61 9.34 3.65 -8.72
N GLY A 62 8.51 2.82 -9.35
CA GLY A 62 8.93 1.70 -10.21
C GLY A 62 9.49 0.48 -9.46
N SER A 63 9.57 0.51 -8.13
CA SER A 63 10.24 -0.52 -7.32
C SER A 63 9.46 -0.85 -6.04
N PRO A 64 9.47 -2.11 -5.54
CA PRO A 64 8.83 -2.44 -4.27
C PRO A 64 9.58 -1.87 -3.07
N LEU A 65 8.84 -1.28 -2.12
CA LEU A 65 9.39 -0.70 -0.88
C LEU A 65 10.24 -1.69 -0.08
N VAL A 66 9.74 -2.91 0.10
CA VAL A 66 10.41 -4.00 0.81
C VAL A 66 10.28 -5.30 0.02
N SER A 67 11.31 -6.15 0.11
CA SER A 67 11.24 -7.51 -0.46
C SER A 67 10.23 -8.40 0.26
N PHE A 68 10.10 -8.20 1.58
CA PHE A 68 9.11 -8.84 2.45
C PHE A 68 9.02 -8.08 3.77
N ALA A 69 7.82 -7.96 4.35
CA ALA A 69 7.56 -7.20 5.57
C ALA A 69 7.99 -7.95 6.85
N SER A 70 9.30 -8.13 7.03
CA SER A 70 9.90 -8.84 8.18
C SER A 70 11.08 -8.08 8.77
N MET A 71 11.28 -8.20 10.08
CA MET A 71 12.40 -7.59 10.80
C MET A 71 13.79 -8.06 10.31
N SER A 72 13.86 -9.18 9.59
CA SER A 72 15.10 -9.62 8.93
C SER A 72 15.51 -8.72 7.75
N VAL A 73 14.58 -7.95 7.18
CA VAL A 73 14.81 -7.05 6.05
C VAL A 73 15.22 -5.66 6.54
N LYS A 74 16.35 -5.15 6.05
CA LYS A 74 16.89 -3.83 6.44
C LYS A 74 15.91 -2.68 6.13
N SER A 75 15.32 -2.66 4.93
CA SER A 75 14.36 -1.62 4.54
C SER A 75 13.08 -1.66 5.38
N PHE A 76 12.60 -2.86 5.77
CA PHE A 76 11.46 -2.97 6.68
C PHE A 76 11.79 -2.47 8.09
N ARG A 77 13.00 -2.70 8.59
CA ARG A 77 13.45 -2.10 9.86
C ARG A 77 13.51 -0.58 9.81
N ALA A 78 14.04 -0.02 8.72
CA ALA A 78 14.05 1.43 8.50
C ALA A 78 12.62 1.99 8.45
N LEU A 79 11.73 1.36 7.69
CA LEU A 79 10.30 1.71 7.65
C LEU A 79 9.68 1.70 9.05
N LYS A 80 9.95 0.66 9.86
CA LYS A 80 9.42 0.56 11.22
C LYS A 80 9.95 1.63 12.16
N GLN A 81 11.21 2.02 12.01
CA GLN A 81 11.86 2.98 12.91
C GLN A 81 11.54 4.43 12.55
N ALA A 82 11.41 4.73 11.26
CA ALA A 82 11.44 6.11 10.76
C ALA A 82 10.34 6.43 9.74
N GLY A 83 9.54 5.45 9.33
CA GLY A 83 8.42 5.64 8.41
C GLY A 83 8.84 5.76 6.93
N ILE A 84 7.85 6.06 6.09
CA ILE A 84 8.02 6.21 4.64
C ILE A 84 8.96 7.36 4.26
N PRO A 85 8.88 8.57 4.87
CA PRO A 85 9.73 9.69 4.47
C PRO A 85 11.22 9.37 4.50
N THR A 86 11.71 8.72 5.56
CA THR A 86 13.12 8.34 5.67
C THR A 86 13.54 7.28 4.64
N VAL A 87 12.65 6.35 4.27
CA VAL A 87 12.96 5.40 3.19
C VAL A 87 13.04 6.13 1.84
N MET A 88 12.20 7.13 1.62
CA MET A 88 12.22 7.93 0.38
C MET A 88 13.44 8.84 0.30
N GLU A 89 13.87 9.42 1.41
CA GLU A 89 15.11 10.20 1.51
C GLU A 89 16.33 9.32 1.21
N ALA A 90 16.38 8.11 1.79
CA ALA A 90 17.44 7.15 1.51
C ALA A 90 17.51 6.70 0.04
N TRP A 91 16.40 6.82 -0.70
CA TRP A 91 16.32 6.49 -2.12
C TRP A 91 16.55 7.72 -3.02
N GLY A 92 16.68 8.92 -2.44
CA GLY A 92 16.88 10.16 -3.19
C GLY A 92 15.65 10.61 -3.99
N VAL A 93 14.45 10.18 -3.60
CA VAL A 93 13.19 10.48 -4.31
C VAL A 93 12.17 11.25 -3.46
N ALA A 94 12.54 11.64 -2.24
CA ALA A 94 11.65 12.36 -1.33
C ALA A 94 11.09 13.66 -1.95
N ASP A 95 11.94 14.45 -2.61
CA ASP A 95 11.54 15.72 -3.23
C ASP A 95 10.70 15.56 -4.51
N SER A 96 10.63 14.33 -5.05
CA SER A 96 9.92 14.04 -6.30
C SER A 96 8.44 13.70 -6.10
N MET A 97 7.96 13.70 -4.85
CA MET A 97 6.61 13.26 -4.52
C MET A 97 5.85 14.33 -3.72
N PRO A 98 4.59 14.62 -4.08
CA PRO A 98 3.75 15.53 -3.30
C PRO A 98 3.62 15.07 -1.85
N SER A 99 3.54 16.02 -0.92
CA SER A 99 3.35 15.75 0.51
C SER A 99 2.07 14.95 0.77
N SER A 100 0.98 15.25 0.06
CA SER A 100 -0.29 14.52 0.13
C SER A 100 -0.14 13.04 -0.22
N ALA A 101 0.68 12.72 -1.23
CA ALA A 101 0.95 11.35 -1.66
C ALA A 101 1.79 10.58 -0.64
N LEU A 102 2.78 11.24 -0.02
CA LEU A 102 3.57 10.68 1.08
C LEU A 102 2.73 10.39 2.31
N ASP A 103 1.79 11.29 2.64
CA ASP A 103 0.86 11.13 3.76
C ASP A 103 -0.06 9.92 3.54
N LEU A 104 -0.65 9.82 2.34
CA LEU A 104 -1.47 8.66 1.95
C LEU A 104 -0.68 7.34 2.07
N LEU A 105 0.54 7.30 1.51
CA LEU A 105 1.40 6.13 1.58
C LEU A 105 1.74 5.75 3.02
N SER A 106 2.02 6.75 3.87
CA SER A 106 2.32 6.52 5.29
C SER A 106 1.14 5.90 6.03
N GLY A 107 -0.08 6.36 5.76
CA GLY A 107 -1.29 5.79 6.35
C GLY A 107 -1.65 4.39 5.83
N MET A 108 -1.41 4.10 4.54
CA MET A 108 -1.65 2.78 3.95
C MET A 108 -0.62 1.74 4.36
N LEU A 109 0.63 2.17 4.59
CA LEU A 109 1.78 1.33 4.93
C LEU A 109 2.14 1.42 6.43
N GLU A 110 1.17 1.80 7.25
CA GLU A 110 1.25 1.70 8.70
C GLU A 110 1.37 0.23 9.12
N ILE A 111 2.33 -0.05 9.99
CA ILE A 111 2.68 -1.40 10.42
C ILE A 111 1.63 -1.94 11.38
N ASP A 112 1.10 -1.10 12.27
CA ASP A 112 0.00 -1.47 13.15
C ASP A 112 -1.32 -1.52 12.35
N PRO A 113 -1.91 -2.70 12.10
CA PRO A 113 -3.13 -2.81 11.29
C PRO A 113 -4.32 -2.06 11.90
N HIS A 114 -4.30 -1.74 13.20
CA HIS A 114 -5.36 -0.97 13.86
C HIS A 114 -5.24 0.54 13.66
N LYS A 115 -4.06 1.02 13.28
CA LYS A 115 -3.79 2.43 12.96
C LYS A 115 -3.76 2.68 11.46
N ARG A 116 -3.61 1.62 10.67
CA ARG A 116 -3.64 1.65 9.21
C ARG A 116 -4.97 2.20 8.71
N LEU A 117 -4.91 3.03 7.67
CA LEU A 117 -6.11 3.57 7.05
C LEU A 117 -7.05 2.46 6.59
N THR A 118 -8.34 2.68 6.79
CA THR A 118 -9.40 1.90 6.15
C THR A 118 -9.50 2.28 4.67
N ILE A 119 -10.11 1.41 3.85
CA ILE A 119 -10.29 1.72 2.43
C ILE A 119 -11.20 2.95 2.23
N GLU A 120 -12.16 3.17 3.12
CA GLU A 120 -13.04 4.34 3.12
C GLU A 120 -12.23 5.62 3.37
N GLN A 121 -11.30 5.61 4.33
CA GLN A 121 -10.42 6.75 4.58
C GLN A 121 -9.44 6.98 3.42
N VAL A 122 -8.91 5.92 2.80
CA VAL A 122 -8.07 6.01 1.60
C VAL A 122 -8.83 6.71 0.48
N LEU A 123 -10.08 6.32 0.23
CA LEU A 123 -10.92 6.92 -0.84
C LEU A 123 -11.24 8.40 -0.60
N GLN A 124 -11.26 8.85 0.65
CA GLN A 124 -11.53 10.24 1.03
C GLN A 124 -10.25 11.10 1.14
N HIS A 125 -9.08 10.49 0.95
CA HIS A 125 -7.80 11.15 1.17
C HIS A 125 -7.53 12.26 0.14
N GLU A 126 -6.95 13.37 0.60
CA GLU A 126 -6.67 14.56 -0.22
C GLU A 126 -5.88 14.23 -1.50
N ALA A 127 -4.83 13.42 -1.39
CA ALA A 127 -4.05 12.93 -2.54
C ALA A 127 -4.90 12.37 -3.69
N LEU A 128 -5.94 11.58 -3.39
CA LEU A 128 -6.82 11.06 -4.44
C LEU A 128 -7.68 12.17 -5.04
N ASN A 129 -8.21 13.07 -4.21
CA ASN A 129 -9.00 14.21 -4.69
C ASN A 129 -8.17 15.09 -5.64
N GLU A 130 -6.91 15.38 -5.30
CA GLU A 130 -5.98 16.12 -6.16
C GLU A 130 -5.74 15.40 -7.50
N TRP A 131 -5.53 14.08 -7.47
CA TRP A 131 -5.27 13.29 -8.68
C TRP A 131 -6.51 13.11 -9.56
N PHE A 132 -7.71 13.07 -8.99
CA PHE A 132 -8.95 12.99 -9.75
C PHE A 132 -9.32 14.36 -10.34
N ASN A 133 -9.18 15.44 -9.56
CA ASN A 133 -9.52 16.79 -10.00
C ASN A 133 -8.51 17.35 -11.03
N SER A 134 -7.24 16.92 -10.99
CA SER A 134 -6.25 17.27 -12.01
C SER A 134 -6.46 16.59 -13.37
N ARG A 135 -7.41 15.64 -13.46
CA ARG A 135 -7.74 14.92 -14.70
C ARG A 135 -8.97 15.47 -15.42
N GLU A 136 -9.69 16.43 -14.86
CA GLU A 136 -10.68 17.15 -15.66
C GLU A 136 -9.96 17.97 -16.73
N PRO A 137 -10.28 17.78 -18.03
CA PRO A 137 -9.75 18.65 -19.06
C PRO A 137 -10.15 20.08 -18.71
N GLN A 138 -9.18 21.01 -18.67
CA GLN A 138 -9.54 22.42 -18.84
C GLN A 138 -10.17 22.51 -20.24
N GLU A 139 -11.50 22.55 -20.30
CA GLU A 139 -12.19 22.98 -21.51
C GLU A 139 -11.70 24.40 -21.82
N ARG A 140 -10.84 24.50 -22.82
CA ARG A 140 -10.48 25.74 -23.52
C ARG A 140 -10.82 25.58 -24.99
#